data_AF-A0A4P7L0U6-F1
#
_entry.id   AF-A0A4P7L0U6-F1
#
_cell.length_a   1.000
_cell.length_b   1.000
_cell.length_c   1.000
_cell.angle_alpha   90.00
_cell.angle_beta   90.00
_cell.angle_gamma   90.00
#
_symmetry.space_group_name_H-M   'P 1'
#
loop_
_entity.id
_entity.type
_entity.pdbx_description
1 polymer ?
#
loop_
_entity_poly.entity_id
_entity_poly.type
_entity_poly.pdbx_seq_one_letter_code
_entity_poly.pdbx_strand_id
1 'polypeptide(L)'
;MTRKVKVTFSGKQKLEYAKLMVEGGYSNIQVEKISGAGKSAVSRWKQQYLAELNGNTPVKSKALTPGQQRIQELEVQLKRAQRDNDILKKAAAYFILDNQNSKS
;
A
#
# COMPACT_ATOMS: atom_id res chain seq x y z
N MET A 1 22.13 -26.06 -7.88
CA MET A 1 21.31 -24.97 -8.45
C MET A 1 21.90 -23.63 -7.98
N THR A 2 22.37 -22.77 -8.88
CA THR A 2 22.87 -21.44 -8.51
C THR A 2 21.69 -20.52 -8.18
N ARG A 3 21.65 -20.00 -6.96
CA ARG A 3 20.59 -19.09 -6.50
C ARG A 3 20.70 -17.78 -7.26
N LYS A 4 19.70 -17.45 -8.08
CA LYS A 4 19.64 -16.14 -8.76
C LYS A 4 19.69 -15.03 -7.71
N VAL A 5 20.62 -14.09 -7.87
CA VAL A 5 20.76 -12.92 -6.98
C VAL A 5 19.47 -12.13 -6.99
N LYS A 6 18.95 -11.83 -5.79
CA LYS A 6 17.68 -11.10 -5.64
C LYS A 6 17.93 -9.61 -5.88
N VAL A 7 17.53 -9.12 -7.04
CA VAL A 7 17.54 -7.69 -7.34
C VAL A 7 16.42 -7.00 -6.56
N THR A 8 16.75 -5.89 -5.88
CA THR A 8 15.77 -5.07 -5.15
C THR A 8 15.57 -3.75 -5.88
N PHE A 9 14.31 -3.28 -5.89
CA PHE A 9 13.92 -2.07 -6.60
C PHE A 9 13.18 -1.13 -5.66
N SER A 10 13.54 0.16 -5.71
CA SER A 10 12.84 1.21 -4.97
C SER A 10 11.44 1.45 -5.53
N GLY A 11 10.56 2.06 -4.73
CA GLY A 11 9.20 2.42 -5.18
C GLY A 11 9.22 3.37 -6.38
N LYS A 12 10.15 4.33 -6.39
CA LYS A 12 10.34 5.29 -7.50
C LYS A 12 10.73 4.58 -8.80
N GLN A 13 11.71 3.68 -8.77
CA GLN A 13 12.12 2.91 -9.94
C GLN A 13 10.95 2.07 -10.50
N LYS A 14 10.18 1.41 -9.63
CA LYS A 14 9.00 0.63 -10.05
C LYS A 14 7.95 1.51 -10.73
N LEU A 15 7.71 2.71 -10.20
CA LEU A 15 6.77 3.68 -10.77
C LEU A 15 7.25 4.15 -12.15
N GLU A 16 8.52 4.50 -12.30
CA GLU A 16 9.09 4.91 -13.60
C GLU A 16 8.96 3.82 -14.66
N TYR A 17 9.32 2.57 -14.32
CA TYR A 17 9.15 1.45 -15.24
C TYR A 17 7.68 1.19 -15.60
N ALA A 18 6.77 1.33 -14.64
CA ALA A 18 5.34 1.18 -14.90
C ALA A 18 4.82 2.28 -15.84
N LYS A 19 5.25 3.54 -15.64
CA LYS A 19 4.93 4.66 -16.53
C LYS A 19 5.47 4.44 -17.95
N LEU A 20 6.72 3.98 -18.09
CA LEU A 20 7.27 3.64 -19.40
C LEU A 20 6.42 2.61 -20.16
N MET A 21 5.85 1.62 -19.47
CA MET A 21 5.00 0.60 -20.10
C MET A 21 3.58 1.03 -20.42
N VAL A 22 3.03 2.00 -19.68
CA VAL A 22 1.62 2.42 -19.81
C VAL A 22 1.49 3.70 -20.62
N GLU A 23 2.31 4.70 -20.29
CA GLU A 23 2.31 6.01 -20.95
C GLU A 23 3.33 6.04 -22.10
N GLY A 24 4.50 5.43 -21.89
CA GLY A 24 5.59 5.44 -22.87
C GLY A 24 5.48 4.38 -23.98
N GLY A 25 4.48 3.49 -23.93
CA GLY A 25 4.27 2.44 -24.94
C GLY A 25 5.34 1.34 -24.98
N TYR A 26 6.22 1.25 -23.97
CA TYR A 26 7.25 0.21 -23.92
C TYR A 26 6.62 -1.16 -23.69
N SER A 27 7.13 -2.16 -24.40
CA SER A 27 6.79 -3.56 -24.15
C SER A 27 7.38 -4.04 -22.82
N ASN A 28 6.72 -5.03 -22.21
CA ASN A 28 7.23 -5.65 -20.98
C ASN A 28 8.65 -6.20 -21.18
N ILE A 29 8.95 -6.78 -22.35
CA ILE A 29 10.27 -7.34 -22.68
C ILE A 29 11.36 -6.25 -22.70
N GLN A 30 11.05 -5.06 -23.22
CA GLN A 30 12.00 -3.94 -23.19
C GLN A 30 12.28 -3.52 -21.75
N VAL A 31 11.25 -3.40 -20.92
CA VAL A 31 11.42 -3.03 -19.50
C VAL A 31 12.13 -4.11 -18.70
N GLU A 32 11.91 -5.39 -18.99
CA GLU A 32 12.70 -6.49 -18.42
C GLU A 32 14.20 -6.33 -18.71
N LYS A 33 14.57 -5.99 -19.95
CA LYS A 33 15.96 -5.76 -20.35
C LYS A 33 16.56 -4.52 -19.66
N ILE A 34 15.81 -3.42 -19.58
CA ILE A 34 16.29 -2.15 -18.98
C ILE A 34 16.43 -2.28 -17.47
N SER A 35 15.45 -2.90 -16.80
CA SER A 35 15.41 -2.98 -15.34
C SER A 35 16.21 -4.17 -14.79
N GLY A 36 16.48 -5.20 -15.59
CA GLY A 36 17.00 -6.49 -15.10
C GLY A 36 16.00 -7.25 -14.23
N ALA A 37 14.75 -6.80 -14.14
CA ALA A 37 13.69 -7.46 -13.39
C ALA A 37 13.13 -8.64 -14.18
N GLY A 38 12.68 -9.67 -13.46
CA GLY A 38 12.01 -10.80 -14.10
C GLY A 38 10.61 -10.43 -14.62
N LYS A 39 10.16 -11.14 -15.67
CA LYS A 39 8.84 -11.00 -16.32
C LYS A 39 7.66 -10.82 -15.36
N SER A 40 7.60 -11.63 -14.30
CA SER A 40 6.48 -11.54 -13.34
C SER A 40 6.50 -10.25 -12.51
N ALA A 41 7.68 -9.69 -12.22
CA ALA A 41 7.80 -8.44 -11.48
C ALA A 41 7.33 -7.27 -12.36
N VAL A 42 7.83 -7.20 -13.59
CA VAL A 42 7.45 -6.18 -14.57
C VAL A 42 5.94 -6.19 -14.84
N SER A 43 5.37 -7.38 -15.08
CA SER A 43 3.92 -7.51 -15.28
C SER A 43 3.11 -7.03 -14.06
N ARG A 44 3.56 -7.32 -12.84
CA ARG A 44 2.88 -6.85 -11.62
C ARG A 44 2.93 -5.34 -11.48
N TRP A 45 4.08 -4.71 -11.76
CA TRP A 45 4.19 -3.25 -11.66
C TRP A 45 3.26 -2.54 -12.64
N LYS A 46 3.15 -3.06 -13.88
CA LYS A 46 2.19 -2.56 -14.87
C LYS A 46 0.75 -2.69 -14.39
N GLN A 47 0.36 -3.88 -13.93
CA GLN A 47 -1.01 -4.12 -13.45
C GLN A 47 -1.35 -3.27 -12.23
N GLN A 48 -0.41 -3.14 -11.28
CA GLN A 48 -0.60 -2.31 -10.10
C GLN A 48 -0.77 -0.84 -10.49
N TYR A 49 0.05 -0.32 -11.41
CA TYR A 49 -0.06 1.07 -11.86
C TYR A 49 -1.41 1.34 -12.54
N LEU A 50 -1.87 0.44 -13.42
CA LEU A 50 -3.19 0.57 -14.04
C LEU A 50 -4.33 0.53 -13.02
N ALA A 51 -4.25 -0.35 -12.02
CA ALA A 51 -5.24 -0.40 -10.94
C ALA A 51 -5.26 0.91 -10.14
N GLU A 52 -4.09 1.47 -9.82
CA GLU A 52 -3.96 2.72 -9.09
C GLU A 52 -4.47 3.94 -9.89
N LEU A 53 -4.27 3.95 -11.21
CA LEU A 53 -4.87 4.95 -12.11
C LEU A 53 -6.39 4.86 -12.15
N ASN A 54 -6.94 3.65 -12.01
CA ASN A 54 -8.39 3.43 -11.88
C ASN A 54 -8.91 3.70 -10.45
N GLY A 55 -8.09 4.28 -9.57
CA GLY A 55 -8.48 4.64 -8.21
C GLY A 55 -8.33 3.52 -7.17
N ASN A 56 -7.85 2.33 -7.56
CA ASN A 56 -7.74 1.21 -6.63
C ASN A 56 -6.43 1.29 -5.82
N THR A 57 -6.54 1.62 -4.54
CA THR A 57 -5.42 1.61 -3.60
C THR A 57 -5.05 0.16 -3.21
N PRO A 58 -3.79 -0.26 -3.29
CA PRO A 58 -3.37 -1.58 -2.85
C PRO A 58 -3.41 -1.72 -1.33
N VAL A 59 -4.06 -2.78 -0.83
CA VAL A 59 -4.23 -3.03 0.61
C VAL A 59 -3.01 -3.71 1.24
N LYS A 60 -2.39 -4.67 0.53
CA LYS A 60 -1.32 -5.53 1.07
C LYS A 60 0.09 -5.05 0.74
N SER A 61 0.22 -4.10 -0.18
CA SER A 61 1.51 -3.58 -0.67
C SER A 61 1.50 -2.07 -0.66
N LYS A 62 2.70 -1.47 -0.60
CA LYS A 62 2.83 -0.03 -0.78
C LYS A 62 2.35 0.38 -2.17
N ALA A 63 1.56 1.43 -2.23
CA ALA A 63 1.17 2.04 -3.49
C ALA A 63 2.39 2.59 -4.26
N LEU A 64 2.31 2.58 -5.59
CA LEU A 64 3.34 3.10 -6.49
C LEU A 64 3.19 4.61 -6.70
N THR A 65 1.98 5.08 -6.87
CA THR A 65 1.66 6.49 -7.14
C THR A 65 1.62 7.31 -5.85
N PRO A 66 2.13 8.55 -5.85
CA PRO A 66 2.10 9.41 -4.66
C PRO A 66 0.69 9.64 -4.11
N GLY A 67 -0.30 9.79 -5.00
CA GLY A 67 -1.71 9.95 -4.61
C GLY A 67 -2.23 8.73 -3.84
N GLN A 68 -1.99 7.53 -4.35
CA GLN A 68 -2.42 6.30 -3.68
C GLN A 68 -1.61 6.00 -2.42
N GLN A 69 -0.33 6.41 -2.37
CA GLN A 69 0.46 6.35 -1.14
C GLN A 69 -0.17 7.22 -0.06
N ARG A 70 -0.60 8.44 -0.42
CA ARG A 70 -1.27 9.33 0.52
C ARG A 70 -2.59 8.76 1.02
N ILE A 71 -3.39 8.16 0.13
CA ILE A 71 -4.64 7.50 0.52
C ILE A 71 -4.35 6.39 1.54
N GLN A 72 -3.37 5.53 1.26
CA GLN A 72 -2.98 4.44 2.17
C GLN A 72 -2.52 4.98 3.54
N GLU A 73 -1.75 6.07 3.58
CA GLU A 73 -1.36 6.72 4.85
C GLU A 73 -2.56 7.24 5.65
N LEU A 74 -3.53 7.84 4.97
CA LEU A 74 -4.73 8.38 5.60
C LEU A 74 -5.62 7.25 6.14
N GLU A 75 -5.79 6.15 5.40
CA GLU A 75 -6.51 4.97 5.87
C GLU A 75 -5.90 4.39 7.16
N VAL A 76 -4.56 4.34 7.23
CA VAL A 76 -3.86 3.87 8.44
C VAL A 76 -4.10 4.81 9.62
N GLN A 77 -4.05 6.12 9.41
CA GLN A 77 -4.32 7.11 10.46
C GLN A 77 -5.77 7.04 10.94
N LEU A 78 -6.72 6.96 10.01
CA LEU A 78 -8.14 6.82 10.32
C LEU A 78 -8.42 5.56 11.12
N LYS A 79 -7.83 4.41 10.74
CA LYS A 79 -7.96 3.16 11.49
C LYS A 79 -7.34 3.23 12.90
N ARG A 80 -6.29 4.05 13.10
CA ARG A 80 -5.74 4.30 14.44
C ARG A 80 -6.70 5.13 15.26
N ALA A 81 -7.16 6.26 14.73
CA ALA A 81 -8.09 7.15 15.40
C ALA A 81 -9.40 6.44 15.79
N GLN A 82 -9.95 5.59 14.91
CA GLN A 82 -11.14 4.78 15.21
C GLN A 82 -10.90 3.81 16.38
N ARG A 83 -9.76 3.12 16.40
CA ARG A 83 -9.41 2.22 17.51
C ARG A 83 -9.26 2.97 18.82
N ASP A 84 -8.59 4.12 18.81
CA ASP A 84 -8.40 4.93 20.01
C ASP A 84 -9.76 5.43 20.53
N ASN A 85 -10.65 5.85 19.63
CA ASN A 85 -12.02 6.24 19.98
C ASN A 85 -12.82 5.09 20.60
N ASP A 86 -12.71 3.88 20.06
CA ASP A 86 -13.38 2.69 20.60
C ASP A 86 -12.85 2.32 21.99
N ILE A 87 -11.54 2.44 22.22
CA ILE A 87 -10.93 2.21 23.54
C ILE A 87 -11.44 3.26 24.54
N LEU A 88 -11.46 4.54 24.17
CA LEU A 88 -11.95 5.62 25.03
C LEU A 88 -13.43 5.44 25.39
N LYS A 89 -14.26 5.06 24.41
CA LYS A 89 -15.69 4.76 24.66
C LYS A 89 -15.87 3.61 25.64
N LYS A 90 -15.10 2.53 25.49
CA LYS A 90 -15.13 1.40 26.43
C LYS A 90 -14.70 1.82 27.83
N ALA A 91 -13.59 2.54 27.95
CA ALA A 91 -13.12 3.03 29.24
C ALA A 91 -14.16 3.92 29.93
N ALA A 92 -14.76 4.87 29.20
CA ALA A 92 -15.83 5.72 29.71
C ALA A 92 -17.03 4.91 30.23
N ALA A 93 -17.45 3.87 29.50
CA ALA A 93 -18.52 2.98 29.93
C ALA A 93 -18.19 2.25 31.24
N TYR A 94 -16.95 1.74 31.38
CA TYR A 94 -16.50 1.12 32.63
C TYR A 94 -16.49 2.10 33.81
N PHE A 95 -15.97 3.31 33.61
CA PHE A 95 -15.97 4.34 34.67
C PHE A 95 -17.37 4.73 35.14
N ILE A 96 -18.33 4.82 34.22
CA ILE A 96 -19.72 5.11 34.57
C ILE A 96 -20.32 3.97 35.41
N LEU A 97 -20.09 2.72 35.01
CA LEU A 97 -20.57 1.54 35.76
C LEU A 97 -19.96 1.45 37.16
N ASP A 98 -18.66 1.69 37.29
CA ASP A 98 -17.94 1.66 38.57
C ASP A 98 -18.46 2.72 39.56
N ASN A 99 -18.73 3.93 39.07
CA ASN A 99 -19.32 5.01 39.86
C ASN A 99 -20.78 4.70 40.30
N GLN A 100 -21.53 3.95 39.50
CA GLN A 100 -22.88 3.50 39.88
C GLN A 100 -22.82 2.42 40.98
N ASN A 101 -21.90 1.46 40.87
CA ASN A 101 -21.75 0.37 41.83
C ASN A 101 -21.21 0.83 43.20
N SER A 102 -20.39 1.88 43.23
CA SER A 102 -19.86 2.45 44.49
C SER A 102 -20.84 3.32 45.27
N LYS A 103 -22.00 3.65 44.67
CA LYS A 103 -23.08 4.43 45.31
C LYS A 103 -24.22 3.57 45.87
N SER A 104 -24.17 2.25 45.65
CA SER A 104 -25.13 1.28 46.19
C SER A 104 -24.56 0.53 47.39
#